data_AF-A0A920MNA6-F1
#
_entry.id   AF-A0A920MNA6-F1
#
_cell.length_a   1.000
_cell.length_b   1.000
_cell.length_c   1.000
_cell.angle_alpha   90.00
_cell.angle_beta   90.00
_cell.angle_gamma   90.00
#
_symmetry.space_group_name_H-M   'P 1'
#
loop_
_entity.id
_entity.type
_entity.pdbx_description
1 polymer ?
#
loop_
_entity_poly.entity_id
_entity_poly.type
_entity_poly.pdbx_seq_one_letter_code
_entity_poly.pdbx_strand_id
1 'polypeptide(L)'
;MSCVKAVCLRFTGDVAEFTIESNTIEETLSTKLLPKSVKRTQGNGSLSCRCEYPMDDMTVSVYAWNDGEAGDENKHDLPPPIDNDLYFGNVYLLGHIGNKMVDLTKSDYDSLINKYFEGFDDIGSEDSWSEEESVASDDSIHDFIVDG
;
A
#
# COMPACT_ATOMS: atom_id res chain seq x y z
N MET A 1 19.14 -10.33 18.17
CA MET A 1 18.60 -9.79 16.92
C MET A 1 17.13 -10.10 16.91
N SER A 2 16.27 -9.09 16.93
CA SER A 2 14.84 -9.27 16.70
C SER A 2 14.64 -9.57 15.22
N CYS A 3 13.76 -10.51 14.92
CA CYS A 3 13.39 -10.84 13.54
C CYS A 3 11.89 -10.57 13.40
N VAL A 4 11.49 -10.09 12.23
CA VAL A 4 10.11 -9.74 11.90
C VAL A 4 9.65 -10.53 10.69
N LYS A 5 8.35 -10.78 10.61
CA LYS A 5 7.71 -11.38 9.44
C LYS A 5 7.50 -10.35 8.34
N ALA A 6 7.65 -10.82 7.11
CA ALA A 6 7.46 -10.06 5.89
C ALA A 6 6.84 -10.97 4.84
N VAL A 7 6.26 -10.37 3.79
CA VAL A 7 5.56 -11.09 2.73
C VAL A 7 6.35 -10.97 1.43
N CYS A 8 6.48 -12.07 0.70
CA CYS A 8 7.15 -12.17 -0.58
C CYS A 8 6.13 -12.63 -1.62
N LEU A 9 5.89 -11.81 -2.64
CA LEU A 9 5.12 -12.16 -3.82
C LEU A 9 6.07 -12.78 -4.83
N ARG A 10 5.94 -14.08 -5.04
CA ARG A 10 6.77 -14.79 -6.01
C ARG A 10 6.30 -14.46 -7.41
N PHE A 11 7.25 -14.31 -8.33
CA PHE A 11 6.93 -14.10 -9.75
C PHE A 11 6.04 -15.20 -10.36
N THR A 12 6.02 -16.39 -9.74
CA THR A 12 5.14 -17.51 -10.13
C THR A 12 3.65 -17.27 -9.87
N GLY A 13 3.30 -16.26 -9.06
CA GLY A 13 1.93 -16.00 -8.59
C GLY A 13 1.66 -16.46 -7.16
N ASP A 14 2.63 -17.12 -6.50
CA ASP A 14 2.47 -17.56 -5.11
C ASP A 14 2.83 -16.46 -4.11
N VAL A 15 2.05 -16.34 -3.03
CA VAL A 15 2.37 -15.48 -1.89
C VAL A 15 3.01 -16.33 -0.79
N ALA A 16 4.20 -15.93 -0.32
CA ALA A 16 4.94 -16.62 0.72
C ALA A 16 5.36 -15.67 1.85
N GLU A 17 5.25 -16.13 3.09
CA GLU A 17 5.77 -15.40 4.25
C GLU A 17 7.23 -15.77 4.50
N PHE A 18 8.02 -14.81 4.95
CA PHE A 18 9.40 -15.04 5.36
C PHE A 18 9.74 -14.18 6.58
N THR A 19 10.87 -14.49 7.21
CA THR A 19 11.37 -13.72 8.34
C THR A 19 12.66 -13.01 7.95
N ILE A 20 12.75 -11.73 8.29
CA ILE A 20 13.92 -10.87 8.07
C ILE A 20 14.39 -10.29 9.40
N GLU A 21 15.67 -10.00 9.52
CA GLU A 21 16.20 -9.30 10.69
C GLU A 21 15.59 -7.90 10.77
N SER A 22 15.07 -7.53 11.93
CA SER A 22 14.49 -6.20 12.13
C SER A 22 15.58 -5.16 11.93
N ASN A 23 15.40 -4.28 10.95
CA ASN A 23 16.31 -3.20 10.66
C ASN A 23 15.52 -1.89 10.47
N THR A 24 16.23 -0.79 10.24
CA THR A 24 15.62 0.45 9.77
C THR A 24 15.11 0.25 8.35
N ILE A 25 13.91 0.75 8.05
CA ILE A 25 13.43 0.85 6.68
C ILE A 25 14.28 1.87 5.94
N GLU A 26 14.86 1.44 4.83
CA GLU A 26 15.65 2.27 3.93
C GLU A 26 15.06 2.20 2.53
N GLU A 27 15.38 3.18 1.69
CA GLU A 27 14.87 3.26 0.31
C GLU A 27 15.34 2.07 -0.54
N THR A 28 16.49 1.48 -0.24
CA THR A 28 17.00 0.30 -0.93
C THR A 28 17.16 -0.88 0.02
N LEU A 29 16.61 -2.03 -0.35
CA LEU A 29 16.73 -3.26 0.44
C LEU A 29 17.92 -4.08 -0.04
N SER A 30 18.87 -4.32 0.87
CA SER A 30 20.01 -5.17 0.56
C SER A 30 19.58 -6.63 0.44
N THR A 31 19.80 -7.23 -0.73
CA THR A 31 19.49 -8.65 -0.98
C THR A 31 20.27 -9.63 -0.09
N LYS A 32 21.22 -9.14 0.72
CA LYS A 32 21.93 -9.93 1.74
C LYS A 32 21.08 -10.18 2.98
N LEU A 33 20.14 -9.28 3.28
CA LEU A 33 19.22 -9.39 4.40
C LEU A 33 18.09 -10.40 4.11
N LEU A 34 17.80 -10.64 2.83
CA LEU A 34 16.79 -11.58 2.42
C LEU A 34 17.27 -13.03 2.56
N PRO A 35 16.43 -13.93 3.10
CA PRO A 35 16.78 -15.33 3.20
C PRO A 35 16.90 -15.98 1.82
N LYS A 36 17.79 -16.96 1.69
CA LYS A 36 18.04 -17.69 0.42
C LYS A 36 16.77 -18.32 -0.17
N SER A 37 15.78 -18.63 0.67
CA SER A 37 14.49 -19.20 0.26
C SER A 37 13.69 -18.27 -0.66
N VAL A 38 13.76 -16.95 -0.42
CA VAL A 38 13.01 -15.94 -1.18
C VAL A 38 13.87 -15.21 -2.20
N LYS A 39 15.19 -15.39 -2.16
CA LYS A 39 16.18 -14.83 -3.10
C LYS A 39 16.32 -15.64 -4.41
N ARG A 40 15.42 -16.59 -4.68
CA ARG A 40 15.57 -17.53 -5.81
C ARG A 40 15.58 -16.85 -7.17
N THR A 41 14.83 -15.78 -7.32
CA THR A 41 14.71 -15.02 -8.57
C THR A 41 14.95 -13.56 -8.22
N GLN A 42 15.90 -12.94 -8.91
CA GLN A 42 16.26 -11.54 -8.71
C GLN A 42 16.15 -10.86 -10.06
N GLY A 43 15.55 -9.67 -10.09
CA GLY A 43 15.70 -8.78 -11.23
C GLY A 43 17.12 -8.26 -11.33
N ASN A 44 17.35 -7.47 -12.37
CA ASN A 44 18.59 -6.75 -12.58
C ASN A 44 18.61 -5.45 -11.75
N GLY A 45 19.78 -5.06 -11.27
CA GLY A 45 19.96 -3.82 -10.49
C GLY A 45 19.61 -3.93 -9.00
N SER A 46 19.23 -2.78 -8.43
CA SER A 46 19.01 -2.61 -6.99
C SER A 46 17.54 -2.79 -6.63
N LEU A 47 17.27 -3.48 -5.52
CA LEU A 47 15.94 -3.64 -4.97
C LEU A 47 15.57 -2.36 -4.20
N SER A 48 14.72 -1.53 -4.77
CA SER A 48 14.29 -0.25 -4.18
C SER A 48 12.82 -0.25 -3.81
N CYS A 49 12.47 0.56 -2.81
CA CYS A 49 11.10 0.85 -2.42
C CYS A 49 10.41 1.56 -3.60
N ARG A 50 9.24 1.07 -3.97
CA ARG A 50 8.45 1.57 -5.10
C ARG A 50 7.21 2.30 -4.62
N CYS A 51 6.59 1.77 -3.58
CA CYS A 51 5.39 2.35 -3.00
C CYS A 51 5.31 2.01 -1.52
N GLU A 52 4.60 2.85 -0.78
CA GLU A 52 4.29 2.66 0.62
C GLU A 52 2.78 2.80 0.78
N TYR A 53 2.16 1.77 1.34
CA TYR A 53 0.73 1.74 1.59
C TYR A 53 0.47 2.00 3.08
N PRO A 54 -0.05 3.18 3.44
CA PRO A 54 -0.47 3.43 4.80
C PRO A 54 -1.69 2.56 5.12
N MET A 55 -1.60 1.84 6.24
CA MET A 55 -2.67 1.08 6.87
C MET A 55 -2.97 1.73 8.23
N ASP A 56 -4.03 1.28 8.89
CA ASP A 56 -4.50 1.90 10.13
C ASP A 56 -3.50 1.74 11.30
N ASP A 57 -2.79 0.60 11.35
CA ASP A 57 -1.82 0.28 12.41
C ASP A 57 -0.34 0.38 11.97
N MET A 58 -0.05 0.28 10.67
CA MET A 58 1.31 0.24 10.12
C MET A 58 1.36 0.71 8.66
N THR A 59 2.56 0.94 8.15
CA THR A 59 2.83 1.23 6.74
C THR A 59 3.48 0.03 6.08
N VAL A 60 3.05 -0.32 4.86
CA VAL A 60 3.61 -1.44 4.11
C VAL A 60 4.41 -0.92 2.91
N SER A 61 5.73 -1.06 2.98
CA SER A 61 6.64 -0.70 1.88
C SER A 61 6.77 -1.88 0.90
N VAL A 62 6.59 -1.59 -0.38
CA VAL A 62 6.76 -2.55 -1.49
C VAL A 62 8.11 -2.34 -2.16
N TYR A 63 8.93 -3.38 -2.16
CA TYR A 63 10.24 -3.42 -2.76
C TYR A 63 10.25 -4.33 -3.97
N ALA A 64 10.66 -3.79 -5.12
CA ALA A 64 10.68 -4.51 -6.38
C ALA A 64 11.81 -4.06 -7.32
N TRP A 65 12.21 -4.95 -8.22
CA TRP A 65 13.14 -4.65 -9.31
C TRP A 65 12.38 -4.12 -10.53
N ASN A 66 12.85 -3.01 -11.11
CA ASN A 66 12.27 -2.42 -12.32
C ASN A 66 12.84 -2.98 -13.63
N ASP A 67 13.87 -3.81 -13.55
CA ASP A 67 14.56 -4.37 -14.70
C ASP A 67 14.83 -5.86 -14.45
N GLY A 68 14.84 -6.66 -15.49
CA GLY A 68 15.05 -8.11 -15.39
C GLY A 68 15.04 -8.79 -16.75
N GLU A 69 15.15 -10.13 -16.73
CA GLU A 69 15.10 -10.92 -17.93
C GLU A 69 13.65 -11.14 -18.39
N ALA A 70 13.45 -11.15 -19.70
CA ALA A 70 12.14 -11.43 -20.29
C ALA A 70 11.66 -12.83 -19.87
N GLY A 71 10.48 -12.90 -19.24
CA GLY A 71 9.92 -14.14 -18.69
C GLY A 71 10.00 -14.26 -17.16
N ASP A 72 10.80 -13.41 -16.50
CA ASP A 72 10.84 -13.28 -15.03
C ASP A 72 9.94 -12.15 -14.50
N GLU A 73 9.02 -11.66 -15.33
CA GLU A 73 8.04 -10.65 -14.97
C GLU A 73 7.14 -11.17 -13.83
N ASN A 74 6.94 -10.34 -12.82
CA ASN A 74 6.06 -10.66 -11.72
C ASN A 74 4.61 -10.59 -12.18
N LYS A 75 3.86 -11.66 -11.91
CA LYS A 75 2.46 -11.82 -12.37
C LYS A 75 1.42 -11.39 -11.34
N HIS A 76 1.83 -10.80 -10.22
CA HIS A 76 0.88 -10.29 -9.23
C HIS A 76 0.30 -8.97 -9.71
N ASP A 77 -1.02 -8.84 -9.61
CA ASP A 77 -1.69 -7.56 -9.75
C ASP A 77 -1.43 -6.74 -8.49
N LEU A 78 -0.68 -5.65 -8.63
CA LEU A 78 -0.40 -4.72 -7.55
C LEU A 78 -1.44 -3.59 -7.57
N PRO A 79 -1.81 -3.05 -6.40
CA PRO A 79 -2.75 -1.94 -6.37
C PRO A 79 -2.11 -0.66 -6.95
N PRO A 80 -2.93 0.33 -7.36
CA PRO A 80 -2.43 1.65 -7.74
C PRO A 80 -1.69 2.28 -6.55
N PRO A 81 -0.56 3.00 -6.76
CA PRO A 81 -0.11 3.65 -8.01
C PRO A 81 0.86 2.83 -8.88
N ILE A 82 1.22 1.62 -8.46
CA ILE A 82 2.24 0.79 -9.14
C ILE A 82 1.64 -0.29 -10.03
N ASP A 83 0.33 -0.23 -10.28
CA ASP A 83 -0.46 -1.14 -11.12
C ASP A 83 -0.04 -1.08 -12.61
N ASN A 84 0.49 0.06 -13.04
CA ASN A 84 0.94 0.27 -14.41
C ASN A 84 2.41 -0.13 -14.63
N ASP A 85 3.17 -0.34 -13.55
CA ASP A 85 4.59 -0.66 -13.61
C ASP A 85 4.80 -2.18 -13.64
N LEU A 86 5.69 -2.61 -14.55
CA LEU A 86 6.09 -4.00 -14.64
C LEU A 86 7.33 -4.25 -13.79
N TYR A 87 7.22 -5.17 -12.84
CA TYR A 87 8.32 -5.56 -11.97
C TYR A 87 8.84 -6.95 -12.30
N PHE A 88 10.12 -7.19 -12.00
CA PHE A 88 10.79 -8.45 -12.31
C PHE A 88 11.21 -9.20 -11.04
N GLY A 89 11.16 -10.52 -11.11
CA GLY A 89 11.48 -11.40 -10.00
C GLY A 89 10.45 -11.32 -8.87
N ASN A 90 10.92 -11.56 -7.64
CA ASN A 90 10.05 -11.55 -6.48
C ASN A 90 9.85 -10.12 -5.95
N VAL A 91 8.63 -9.78 -5.56
CA VAL A 91 8.32 -8.51 -4.88
C VAL A 91 8.28 -8.77 -3.38
N TYR A 92 8.82 -7.86 -2.58
CA TYR A 92 8.85 -7.99 -1.13
C TYR A 92 8.06 -6.87 -0.48
N LEU A 93 7.29 -7.22 0.54
CA LEU A 93 6.50 -6.31 1.33
C LEU A 93 6.99 -6.35 2.76
N LEU A 94 7.32 -5.18 3.28
CA LEU A 94 7.80 -5.00 4.65
C LEU A 94 6.85 -4.06 5.39
N GLY A 95 6.31 -4.53 6.50
CA GLY A 95 5.54 -3.70 7.42
C GLY A 95 6.49 -2.89 8.31
N HIS A 96 6.16 -1.62 8.54
CA HIS A 96 6.90 -0.76 9.46
C HIS A 96 6.00 0.28 10.11
N ILE A 97 6.40 0.72 11.31
CA ILE A 97 5.78 1.84 12.02
C ILE A 97 6.86 2.91 12.19
N GLY A 98 6.76 3.99 11.42
CA GLY A 98 7.82 4.99 11.30
C GLY A 98 9.09 4.35 10.74
N ASN A 99 10.18 4.32 11.50
CA ASN A 99 11.46 3.78 11.04
C ASN A 99 11.70 2.32 11.48
N LYS A 100 10.75 1.70 12.18
CA LYS A 100 10.91 0.36 12.76
C LYS A 100 10.09 -0.66 11.99
N MET A 101 10.75 -1.72 11.51
CA MET A 101 10.04 -2.85 10.93
C MET A 101 9.17 -3.57 11.97
N VAL A 102 8.00 -4.02 11.54
CA VAL A 102 7.04 -4.81 12.32
C VAL A 102 6.67 -6.08 11.57
N ASP A 103 6.03 -7.02 12.27
CA ASP A 103 5.55 -8.25 11.67
C ASP A 103 4.42 -7.97 10.67
N LEU A 104 4.66 -8.30 9.40
CA LEU A 104 3.66 -8.31 8.36
C LEU A 104 3.33 -9.76 8.00
N THR A 105 2.08 -10.15 8.18
CA THR A 105 1.58 -11.48 7.80
C THR A 105 0.89 -11.44 6.45
N LYS A 106 0.64 -12.63 5.88
CA LYS A 106 -0.16 -12.75 4.67
C LYS A 106 -1.58 -12.21 4.87
N SER A 107 -2.15 -12.32 6.07
CA SER A 107 -3.48 -11.81 6.39
C SER A 107 -3.55 -10.28 6.30
N ASP A 108 -2.49 -9.60 6.75
CA ASP A 108 -2.39 -8.14 6.65
C ASP A 108 -2.26 -7.70 5.20
N TYR A 109 -1.45 -8.42 4.42
CA TYR A 109 -1.34 -8.19 2.98
C TYR A 109 -2.67 -8.40 2.25
N ASP A 110 -3.41 -9.47 2.55
CA ASP A 110 -4.73 -9.73 1.96
C ASP A 110 -5.71 -8.59 2.28
N SER A 111 -5.71 -8.13 3.53
CA SER A 111 -6.51 -6.99 3.96
C SER A 111 -6.12 -5.68 3.26
N LEU A 112 -4.82 -5.47 3.02
CA LEU A 112 -4.33 -4.34 2.21
C LEU A 112 -4.83 -4.47 0.77
N ILE A 113 -4.63 -5.61 0.12
CA ILE A 113 -5.09 -5.83 -1.25
C ILE A 113 -6.60 -5.59 -1.35
N ASN A 114 -7.41 -6.15 -0.45
CA ASN A 114 -8.84 -5.88 -0.38
C ASN A 114 -9.12 -4.38 -0.17
N LYS A 115 -8.45 -3.69 0.76
CA LYS A 115 -8.65 -2.24 0.95
C LYS A 115 -8.40 -1.41 -0.31
N TYR A 116 -7.33 -1.74 -1.06
CA TYR A 116 -6.91 -0.95 -2.24
C TYR A 116 -7.52 -1.43 -3.58
N PHE A 117 -7.92 -2.69 -3.71
CA PHE A 117 -8.62 -3.23 -4.89
C PHE A 117 -10.15 -3.20 -4.74
N GLU A 118 -10.66 -3.35 -3.52
CA GLU A 118 -12.08 -3.55 -3.22
C GLU A 118 -12.78 -2.26 -2.79
N GLY A 119 -12.13 -1.09 -2.79
CA GLY A 119 -12.83 0.13 -2.36
C GLY A 119 -12.22 1.48 -2.72
N PHE A 120 -12.79 2.12 -3.73
CA PHE A 120 -13.18 3.54 -3.64
C PHE A 120 -14.42 3.67 -2.72
N ASP A 121 -14.44 2.96 -1.59
CA ASP A 121 -15.47 3.10 -0.56
C ASP A 121 -14.84 3.92 0.57
N ASP A 122 -14.65 5.20 0.25
CA ASP A 122 -14.50 6.24 1.26
C ASP A 122 -15.84 6.35 2.00
N ILE A 123 -16.10 5.42 2.92
CA ILE A 123 -17.13 5.57 3.94
C ILE A 123 -16.46 5.40 5.31
N GLY A 124 -15.37 6.13 5.48
CA GLY A 124 -14.65 6.35 6.74
C GLY A 124 -14.95 7.72 7.34
N SER A 125 -16.19 8.21 7.22
CA SER A 125 -16.69 9.34 8.01
C SER A 125 -18.11 9.04 8.47
N GLU A 126 -18.22 8.12 9.43
CA GLU A 126 -19.42 8.01 10.26
C GLU A 126 -19.35 9.09 11.35
N ASP A 127 -20.15 10.14 11.11
CA ASP A 127 -21.09 10.73 12.07
C ASP A 127 -20.56 11.57 13.25
N SER A 128 -20.73 12.89 13.12
CA SER A 128 -21.28 13.67 14.23
C SER A 128 -22.38 14.59 13.71
N TRP A 129 -23.61 14.07 13.73
CA TRP A 129 -24.83 14.85 13.86
C TRP A 129 -24.66 15.86 15.01
N SER A 130 -24.66 17.14 14.68
CA SER A 130 -25.06 18.20 15.60
C SER A 130 -26.14 19.02 14.92
N GLU A 131 -27.37 18.58 15.16
CA GLU A 131 -28.59 19.34 14.96
C GLU A 131 -28.65 20.43 16.03
N GLU A 132 -28.44 21.70 15.67
CA GLU A 132 -29.03 22.85 16.39
C GLU A 132 -29.11 24.10 15.50
N GLU A 133 -30.30 24.27 14.92
CA GLU A 133 -31.16 25.47 14.98
C GLU A 133 -30.50 26.87 14.99
N SER A 134 -30.80 27.71 14.00
CA SER A 134 -31.78 28.82 14.15
C SER A 134 -31.64 29.92 13.10
N VAL A 135 -32.75 30.64 12.95
CA VAL A 135 -33.20 31.43 11.81
C VAL A 135 -32.51 32.79 11.68
N ALA A 136 -32.43 33.31 10.46
CA ALA A 136 -32.62 34.74 10.21
C ALA A 136 -33.18 34.92 8.79
N SER A 137 -34.51 35.03 8.73
CA SER A 137 -35.25 35.60 7.61
C SER A 137 -34.88 37.08 7.51
N ASP A 138 -34.05 37.46 6.56
CA ASP A 138 -34.02 38.83 6.02
C ASP A 138 -33.19 38.85 4.72
N ASP A 139 -33.83 39.06 3.57
CA ASP A 139 -33.66 40.31 2.85
C ASP A 139 -34.50 40.34 1.55
N SER A 140 -35.33 41.38 1.47
CA SER A 140 -35.77 42.05 0.25
C SER A 140 -36.68 41.32 -0.74
N ILE A 141 -37.98 41.42 -0.44
CA ILE A 141 -39.02 41.94 -1.35
C ILE A 141 -38.43 42.68 -2.57
N HIS A 142 -38.20 41.95 -3.65
CA HIS A 142 -37.95 42.54 -4.96
C HIS A 142 -39.29 42.87 -5.59
N ASP A 143 -39.62 44.15 -5.51
CA ASP A 143 -40.57 44.86 -6.35
C ASP A 143 -40.50 44.36 -7.81
N PHE A 144 -41.61 43.83 -8.33
CA PHE A 144 -41.82 43.73 -9.77
C PHE A 144 -43.26 44.12 -10.11
N ILE A 145 -43.42 45.42 -10.32
CA ILE A 145 -44.58 46.01 -10.99
C ILE A 145 -44.62 45.47 -12.43
N VAL A 146 -45.72 44.82 -12.81
CA VAL A 146 -46.18 44.82 -14.20
C VAL A 146 -47.67 45.19 -14.19
N ASP A 147 -47.91 46.45 -14.49
CA ASP A 147 -49.22 46.97 -14.89
C ASP A 147 -49.45 46.53 -16.35
N GLY A 148 -50.57 45.85 -16.61
CA GLY A 148 -50.98 45.36 -17.93
C GLY A 148 -52.45 45.02 -17.97
#